data_AF-A0A3Q0CUS8-F1
#
_entry.id   AF-A0A3Q0CUS8-F1
#
_cell.length_a   1.000
_cell.length_b   1.000
_cell.length_c   1.000
_cell.angle_alpha   90.00
_cell.angle_beta   90.00
_cell.angle_gamma   90.00
#
_symmetry.space_group_name_H-M   'P 1'
#
loop_
_entity.id
_entity.type
_entity.pdbx_description
1 polymer ?
#
loop_
_entity_poly.entity_id
_entity_poly.type
_entity_poly.pdbx_seq_one_letter_code
_entity_poly.pdbx_strand_id
1 'polypeptide(L)'
;MEIDVWGCDQKLGERYEVININLKNKPEWYFTKHPFGQIPVLENSQGQLIYESVIACEYLDDLYPGRKLFPFDPYERARQKMLLELFCKVPHLAKECLVALRCGRECMDLKTALRQEFRNLEEVLEYQNITFFGGDRISMIDYLFWPWFERLDVYGLSDCVSHTPMLRLWISTMKQDPTVCALLTDKNIFLGFLHLYFQNNPCAFDFGLCAPAIR
;
A
#
# COMPACT_ATOMS: atom_id res chain seq x y z
N MET A 1 0.68 9.56 5.70
CA MET A 1 0.92 8.88 4.41
C MET A 1 0.46 7.45 4.52
N GLU A 2 -0.79 7.19 4.18
CA GLU A 2 -1.20 5.90 3.63
C GLU A 2 -1.28 6.19 2.12
N ILE A 3 -0.18 5.93 1.44
CA ILE A 3 -0.14 6.01 -0.02
C ILE A 3 -0.78 4.71 -0.47
N ASP A 4 -2.08 4.74 -0.66
CA ASP A 4 -2.75 3.78 -1.51
C ASP A 4 -2.48 4.24 -2.95
N VAL A 5 -1.75 3.40 -3.66
CA VAL A 5 -1.22 3.65 -5.00
C VAL A 5 -2.40 3.82 -5.96
N TRP A 6 -2.85 5.07 -6.18
CA TRP A 6 -3.78 5.41 -7.25
C TRP A 6 -3.03 5.47 -8.57
N GLY A 7 -2.70 4.29 -9.09
CA GLY A 7 -1.99 4.09 -10.34
C GLY A 7 -2.84 3.31 -11.34
N CYS A 8 -4.04 3.79 -11.67
CA CYS A 8 -4.79 3.24 -12.79
C CYS A 8 -4.31 3.90 -14.09
N ASP A 9 -3.18 3.43 -14.61
CA ASP A 9 -2.63 3.70 -15.94
C ASP A 9 -2.31 5.19 -16.24
N GLN A 10 -1.18 5.45 -16.93
CA GLN A 10 -0.68 6.78 -17.27
C GLN A 10 -1.59 7.61 -18.22
N LYS A 11 -2.86 7.22 -18.41
CA LYS A 11 -3.88 7.92 -19.21
C LYS A 11 -4.93 8.69 -18.41
N LEU A 12 -4.83 8.77 -17.08
CA LEU A 12 -5.76 9.55 -16.24
C LEU A 12 -5.28 10.99 -15.92
N GLY A 13 -4.31 11.53 -16.65
CA GLY A 13 -3.63 12.82 -16.39
C GLY A 13 -4.50 14.08 -16.31
N GLU A 14 -5.83 13.97 -16.34
CA GLU A 14 -6.80 15.06 -16.11
C GLU A 14 -7.99 14.70 -15.18
N ARG A 15 -8.06 13.54 -14.51
CA ARG A 15 -9.34 13.00 -13.96
C ARG A 15 -9.44 12.71 -12.45
N TYR A 16 -8.44 13.05 -11.65
CA TYR A 16 -8.57 12.94 -10.19
C TYR A 16 -7.74 14.01 -9.48
N GLU A 17 -8.20 14.39 -8.30
CA GLU A 17 -7.51 15.31 -7.40
C GLU A 17 -7.16 14.56 -6.11
N VAL A 18 -5.96 14.79 -5.59
CA VAL A 18 -5.52 14.21 -4.32
C VAL A 18 -5.56 15.30 -3.25
N ILE A 19 -6.46 15.12 -2.28
CA ILE A 19 -6.55 15.98 -1.09
C ILE A 19 -5.92 15.23 0.09
N ASN A 20 -4.74 15.69 0.51
CA ASN A 20 -4.07 15.12 1.68
C ASN A 20 -4.75 15.58 2.97
N ILE A 21 -5.03 14.64 3.88
CA ILE A 21 -5.62 14.91 5.20
C ILE A 21 -4.56 14.78 6.29
N ASN A 22 -4.42 15.81 7.11
CA ASN A 22 -3.59 15.73 8.31
C ASN A 22 -4.24 14.77 9.32
N LEU A 23 -3.69 13.56 9.48
CA LEU A 23 -4.28 12.52 10.32
C LEU A 23 -4.11 12.79 11.83
N LYS A 24 -3.24 13.72 12.23
CA LYS A 24 -3.08 14.15 13.63
C LYS A 24 -4.08 15.24 14.01
N ASN A 25 -4.34 16.16 13.09
CA ASN A 25 -5.28 17.25 13.25
C ASN A 25 -6.30 17.21 12.10
N LYS A 26 -7.23 16.24 12.17
CA LYS A 26 -8.22 16.03 11.11
C LYS A 26 -9.20 17.20 11.09
N PRO A 27 -9.48 17.80 9.92
CA PRO A 27 -10.46 18.88 9.85
C PRO A 27 -11.87 18.33 10.12
N GLU A 28 -12.71 19.10 10.80
CA GLU A 28 -14.05 18.67 11.23
C GLU A 28 -14.93 18.23 10.04
N TRP A 29 -14.84 18.92 8.91
CA TRP A 29 -15.57 18.58 7.69
C TRP A 29 -15.21 17.19 7.16
N TYR A 30 -14.03 16.64 7.45
CA TYR A 30 -13.64 15.33 6.92
C TYR A 30 -14.47 14.19 7.51
N PHE A 31 -15.05 14.36 8.69
CA PHE A 31 -15.95 13.36 9.28
C PHE A 31 -17.28 13.24 8.52
N THR A 32 -17.62 14.20 7.65
CA THR A 32 -18.74 14.06 6.70
C THR A 32 -18.36 13.20 5.49
N LYS A 33 -17.07 12.91 5.28
CA LYS A 33 -16.55 12.05 4.20
C LYS A 33 -16.33 10.62 4.68
N HIS A 34 -15.89 10.46 5.93
CA HIS A 34 -15.71 9.15 6.57
C HIS A 34 -16.11 9.20 8.04
N PRO A 35 -16.99 8.31 8.55
CA PRO A 35 -17.53 8.39 9.92
C PRO A 35 -16.44 8.30 11.00
N PHE A 36 -15.38 7.52 10.76
CA PHE A 36 -14.22 7.41 11.66
C PHE A 36 -13.02 8.28 11.25
N GLY A 37 -13.18 9.14 10.23
CA GLY A 37 -12.12 9.97 9.67
C GLY A 37 -10.91 9.16 9.18
N GLN A 38 -11.10 7.96 8.63
CA GLN A 38 -10.01 7.15 8.05
C GLN A 38 -9.79 7.56 6.59
N ILE A 39 -8.62 7.18 6.05
CA ILE A 39 -8.28 7.26 4.64
C ILE A 39 -8.07 5.82 4.13
N PRO A 40 -8.25 5.56 2.82
CA PRO A 40 -8.64 6.50 1.76
C PRO A 40 -10.16 6.71 1.68
N VAL A 41 -10.57 7.80 1.03
CA VAL A 41 -11.96 8.06 0.60
C VAL A 41 -11.92 8.58 -0.83
N LEU A 42 -12.74 8.00 -1.70
CA LEU A 42 -13.08 8.55 -3.01
C LEU A 42 -14.38 9.34 -2.91
N GLU A 43 -14.38 10.52 -3.51
CA GLU A 43 -15.58 11.31 -3.75
C GLU A 43 -15.68 11.61 -5.23
N ASN A 44 -16.83 11.30 -5.85
CA ASN A 44 -17.06 11.62 -7.25
C ASN A 44 -17.88 12.91 -7.42
N SER A 45 -18.04 13.37 -8.66
CA SER A 45 -18.78 14.60 -8.98
C SER A 45 -20.27 14.57 -8.61
N GLN A 46 -20.81 13.41 -8.24
CA GLN A 46 -22.19 13.26 -7.76
C GLN A 46 -22.28 13.27 -6.23
N GLY A 47 -21.15 13.47 -5.53
CA GLY A 47 -21.08 13.43 -4.07
C GLY A 47 -21.18 12.02 -3.47
N GLN A 48 -20.99 10.96 -4.27
CA GLN A 48 -20.94 9.60 -3.75
C GLN A 48 -19.59 9.37 -3.08
N LEU A 49 -19.62 8.79 -1.87
CA LEU A 49 -18.45 8.49 -1.06
C LEU A 49 -18.18 6.98 -1.06
N ILE A 50 -16.95 6.59 -1.37
CA ILE A 50 -16.48 5.21 -1.34
C ILE A 50 -15.23 5.17 -0.47
N TYR A 51 -15.21 4.33 0.56
CA TYR A 51 -14.10 4.20 1.50
C TYR A 51 -13.74 2.74 1.75
N GLU A 52 -12.64 2.53 2.47
CA GLU A 52 -11.82 1.31 2.51
C GLU A 52 -11.01 1.11 1.22
N SER A 53 -9.70 0.94 1.36
CA SER A 53 -8.77 0.89 0.22
C SER A 53 -9.12 -0.19 -0.80
N VAL A 54 -9.47 -1.39 -0.33
CA VAL A 54 -9.82 -2.54 -1.18
C VAL A 54 -11.12 -2.29 -1.95
N ILE A 55 -12.14 -1.75 -1.28
CA ILE A 55 -13.44 -1.43 -1.89
C ILE A 55 -13.26 -0.33 -2.93
N ALA A 56 -12.47 0.68 -2.60
CA ALA A 56 -12.22 1.81 -3.48
C ALA A 56 -11.41 1.39 -4.73
N CYS A 57 -10.41 0.51 -4.58
CA CYS A 57 -9.71 -0.11 -5.71
C CYS A 57 -10.63 -0.95 -6.61
N GLU A 58 -11.51 -1.78 -6.02
CA GLU A 58 -12.48 -2.58 -6.78
C GLU A 58 -13.48 -1.70 -7.53
N TYR A 59 -13.99 -0.65 -6.90
CA TYR A 59 -14.87 0.32 -7.53
C TYR A 59 -14.21 1.01 -8.74
N LEU A 60 -12.95 1.44 -8.60
CA LEU A 60 -12.24 2.05 -9.72
C LEU A 60 -12.02 1.08 -10.87
N ASP A 61 -11.64 -0.18 -10.56
CA ASP A 61 -11.40 -1.20 -11.57
C ASP A 61 -12.68 -1.54 -12.32
N ASP A 62 -13.83 -1.60 -11.66
CA ASP A 62 -15.13 -1.85 -12.30
C ASP A 62 -15.63 -0.62 -13.09
N LEU A 63 -15.47 0.59 -12.54
CA LEU A 63 -15.97 1.84 -13.12
C LEU A 63 -15.29 2.21 -14.43
N TYR A 64 -13.95 2.18 -14.47
CA TYR A 64 -13.22 2.72 -15.62
C TYR A 64 -13.07 1.68 -16.74
N PRO A 65 -13.30 2.08 -18.01
CA PRO A 65 -12.95 1.25 -19.15
C PRO A 65 -11.43 1.25 -19.34
N GLY A 66 -10.88 0.14 -19.83
CA GLY A 66 -9.45 0.01 -20.08
C GLY A 66 -8.92 -1.33 -19.61
N ARG A 67 -7.64 -1.35 -19.22
CA ARG A 67 -7.01 -2.53 -18.63
C ARG A 67 -7.66 -2.83 -17.28
N LYS A 68 -8.38 -3.95 -17.19
CA LYS A 68 -8.85 -4.49 -15.92
C LYS A 68 -7.70 -5.09 -15.12
N LEU A 69 -7.67 -4.81 -13.83
CA LEU A 69 -6.68 -5.29 -12.88
C LEU A 69 -7.16 -6.54 -12.15
N PHE A 70 -8.47 -6.65 -11.86
CA PHE A 70 -9.04 -7.92 -11.45
C PHE A 70 -9.27 -8.84 -12.65
N PRO A 71 -9.12 -10.16 -12.48
CA PRO A 71 -9.51 -11.14 -13.49
C PRO A 71 -11.02 -11.10 -13.78
N PHE A 72 -11.39 -11.38 -15.03
CA PHE A 72 -12.79 -11.58 -15.41
C PHE A 72 -13.35 -12.93 -14.94
N ASP A 73 -12.50 -13.95 -14.86
CA ASP A 73 -12.89 -15.25 -14.36
C ASP A 73 -13.27 -15.15 -12.87
N PRO A 74 -14.49 -15.58 -12.47
CA PRO A 74 -14.95 -15.44 -11.10
C PRO A 74 -14.09 -16.17 -10.07
N TYR A 75 -13.53 -17.33 -10.44
CA TYR A 75 -12.66 -18.09 -9.56
C TYR A 75 -11.33 -17.37 -9.36
N GLU A 76 -10.68 -16.90 -10.42
CA GLU A 76 -9.42 -16.16 -10.30
C GLU A 76 -9.61 -14.83 -9.55
N ARG A 77 -10.75 -14.14 -9.73
CA ARG A 77 -11.08 -12.94 -8.93
C ARG A 77 -11.25 -13.29 -7.45
N ALA A 78 -11.93 -14.39 -7.13
CA ALA A 78 -12.05 -14.88 -5.75
C ALA A 78 -10.69 -15.30 -5.17
N ARG A 79 -9.83 -15.93 -5.98
CA ARG A 79 -8.48 -16.33 -5.59
C ARG A 79 -7.63 -15.12 -5.19
N GLN A 80 -7.70 -14.02 -5.92
CA GLN A 80 -7.03 -12.77 -5.51
C GLN A 80 -7.53 -12.25 -4.15
N LYS A 81 -8.84 -12.33 -3.88
CA LYS A 81 -9.39 -11.98 -2.56
C LYS A 81 -8.91 -12.92 -1.45
N MET A 82 -8.78 -14.23 -1.73
CA MET A 82 -8.20 -15.18 -0.78
C MET A 82 -6.72 -14.89 -0.47
N LEU A 83 -5.94 -14.46 -1.47
CA LEU A 83 -4.56 -14.02 -1.26
C LEU A 83 -4.51 -12.76 -0.39
N LEU A 84 -5.46 -11.84 -0.56
CA LEU A 84 -5.57 -10.67 0.30
C LEU A 84 -5.85 -11.05 1.77
N GLU A 85 -6.70 -12.03 2.00
CA GLU A 85 -6.93 -12.58 3.35
C GLU A 85 -5.66 -13.24 3.92
N LEU A 86 -4.89 -13.96 3.11
CA LEU A 86 -3.59 -14.50 3.54
C LEU A 86 -2.62 -13.39 3.98
N PHE A 87 -2.71 -12.23 3.35
CA PHE A 87 -1.85 -11.08 3.62
C PHE A 87 -2.30 -10.21 4.80
N CYS A 88 -3.52 -10.37 5.33
CA CYS A 88 -4.17 -9.42 6.24
C CYS A 88 -3.37 -9.04 7.50
N LYS A 89 -2.47 -9.92 7.97
CA LYS A 89 -1.63 -9.69 9.16
C LYS A 89 -0.38 -8.87 8.88
N VAL A 90 0.12 -8.88 7.64
CA VAL A 90 1.38 -8.23 7.25
C VAL A 90 1.38 -6.72 7.57
N PRO A 91 0.33 -5.93 7.26
CA PRO A 91 0.31 -4.50 7.58
C PRO A 91 0.51 -4.21 9.07
N HIS A 92 -0.19 -4.95 9.93
CA HIS A 92 -0.12 -4.79 11.37
C HIS A 92 1.25 -5.20 11.91
N LEU A 93 1.74 -6.40 11.54
CA LEU A 93 3.05 -6.90 11.98
C LEU A 93 4.20 -6.00 11.54
N ALA A 94 4.19 -5.51 10.30
CA ALA A 94 5.20 -4.59 9.80
C ALA A 94 5.21 -3.26 10.56
N LYS A 95 4.02 -2.73 10.87
CA LYS A 95 3.87 -1.51 11.70
C LYS A 95 4.36 -1.74 13.13
N GLU A 96 4.02 -2.86 13.75
CA GLU A 96 4.48 -3.18 15.11
C GLU A 96 5.99 -3.35 15.16
N CYS A 97 6.59 -4.03 14.17
CA CYS A 97 8.04 -4.13 14.04
C CYS A 97 8.69 -2.74 13.95
N LEU A 98 8.16 -1.86 13.09
CA LEU A 98 8.64 -0.48 12.97
C LEU A 98 8.58 0.25 14.31
N VAL A 99 7.45 0.21 15.01
CA VAL A 99 7.28 0.88 16.31
C VAL A 99 8.25 0.31 17.35
N ALA A 100 8.42 -1.02 17.41
CA ALA A 100 9.38 -1.65 18.30
C ALA A 100 10.82 -1.17 18.03
N LEU A 101 11.27 -1.22 16.78
CA LEU A 101 12.59 -0.76 16.36
C LEU A 101 12.82 0.73 16.70
N ARG A 102 11.84 1.59 16.43
CA ARG A 102 11.94 3.05 16.66
C ARG A 102 11.92 3.43 18.12
N CYS A 103 11.30 2.60 18.97
CA CYS A 103 11.30 2.78 20.42
C CYS A 103 12.42 2.01 21.14
N GLY A 104 13.35 1.37 20.41
CA GLY A 104 14.43 0.57 21.00
C GLY A 104 13.94 -0.67 21.76
N ARG A 105 12.76 -1.19 21.41
CA ARG A 105 12.20 -2.42 21.99
C ARG A 105 12.67 -3.63 21.22
N GLU A 106 12.74 -4.76 21.91
CA GLU A 106 13.00 -6.06 21.30
C GLU A 106 11.86 -6.43 20.33
N CYS A 107 12.19 -7.04 19.20
CA CYS A 107 11.24 -7.30 18.11
C CYS A 107 11.48 -8.63 17.40
N MET A 108 12.22 -9.55 18.02
CA MET A 108 12.58 -10.83 17.39
C MET A 108 11.34 -11.68 17.10
N ASP A 109 10.41 -11.75 18.06
CA ASP A 109 9.16 -12.49 17.89
C ASP A 109 8.28 -11.88 16.80
N LEU A 110 8.18 -10.55 16.74
CA LEU A 110 7.45 -9.84 15.69
C LEU A 110 8.06 -10.08 14.30
N LYS A 111 9.40 -10.00 14.19
CA LYS A 111 10.10 -10.35 12.95
C LYS A 111 9.89 -11.82 12.58
N THR A 112 9.85 -12.72 13.55
CA THR A 112 9.63 -14.16 13.31
C THR A 112 8.21 -14.41 12.77
N ALA A 113 7.19 -13.78 13.37
CA ALA A 113 5.83 -13.82 12.86
C ALA A 113 5.74 -13.24 11.44
N LEU A 114 6.36 -12.08 11.18
CA LEU A 114 6.38 -11.47 9.85
C LEU A 114 7.08 -12.35 8.81
N ARG A 115 8.21 -12.99 9.17
CA ARG A 115 8.91 -13.96 8.32
C ARG A 115 8.04 -15.17 7.98
N GLN A 116 7.19 -15.62 8.91
CA GLN A 116 6.25 -16.70 8.66
C GLN A 116 5.17 -16.27 7.65
N GLU A 117 4.59 -15.08 7.80
CA GLU A 117 3.61 -14.57 6.83
C GLU A 117 4.24 -14.43 5.42
N PHE A 118 5.49 -13.97 5.33
CA PHE A 118 6.22 -13.95 4.05
C PHE A 118 6.52 -15.35 3.50
N ARG A 119 6.73 -16.36 4.36
CA ARG A 119 6.88 -17.75 3.89
C ARG A 119 5.57 -18.28 3.30
N ASN A 120 4.43 -17.94 3.89
CA ASN A 120 3.12 -18.33 3.34
C ASN A 120 2.93 -17.76 1.91
N LEU A 121 3.37 -16.51 1.67
CA LEU A 121 3.34 -15.87 0.35
C LEU A 121 4.35 -16.49 -0.63
N GLU A 122 5.55 -16.83 -0.15
CA GLU A 122 6.57 -17.54 -0.94
C GLU A 122 6.03 -18.87 -1.47
N GLU A 123 5.35 -19.65 -0.64
CA GLU A 123 4.78 -20.95 -1.02
C GLU A 123 3.73 -20.83 -2.13
N VAL A 124 2.98 -19.72 -2.19
CA VAL A 124 2.06 -19.44 -3.30
C VAL A 124 2.84 -19.25 -4.61
N LEU A 125 3.90 -18.45 -4.60
CA LEU A 125 4.72 -18.19 -5.78
C LEU A 125 5.45 -19.46 -6.24
N GLU A 126 6.00 -20.23 -5.31
CA GLU A 126 6.67 -21.53 -5.56
C GLU A 126 5.69 -22.54 -6.18
N TYR A 127 4.53 -22.75 -5.55
CA TYR A 127 3.55 -23.75 -5.98
C TYR A 127 3.03 -23.50 -7.40
N GLN A 128 2.86 -22.22 -7.74
CA GLN A 128 2.29 -21.83 -9.04
C GLN A 128 3.34 -21.57 -10.10
N ASN A 129 4.62 -21.46 -9.71
CA ASN A 129 5.72 -21.12 -10.59
C ASN A 129 5.44 -19.83 -11.39
N ILE A 130 4.95 -18.80 -10.70
CA ILE A 130 4.56 -17.50 -11.26
C ILE A 130 5.46 -16.38 -10.74
N THR A 131 5.56 -15.29 -11.51
CA THR A 131 6.33 -14.11 -11.10
C THR A 131 5.48 -13.15 -10.28
N PHE A 132 4.20 -12.98 -10.61
CA PHE A 132 3.25 -12.12 -9.92
C PHE A 132 2.20 -12.96 -9.19
N PHE A 133 1.62 -12.46 -8.10
CA PHE A 133 0.52 -13.15 -7.42
C PHE A 133 -0.72 -13.26 -8.33
N GLY A 134 -0.84 -12.35 -9.30
CA GLY A 134 -1.81 -12.41 -10.40
C GLY A 134 -1.53 -13.42 -11.51
N GLY A 135 -0.40 -14.13 -11.48
CA GLY A 135 0.04 -15.05 -12.55
C GLY A 135 1.20 -14.49 -13.38
N ASP A 136 1.06 -14.55 -14.71
CA ASP A 136 2.11 -14.12 -15.65
C ASP A 136 2.27 -12.60 -15.75
N ARG A 137 1.26 -11.84 -15.30
CA ARG A 137 1.21 -10.38 -15.43
C ARG A 137 0.79 -9.76 -14.09
N ILE A 138 1.33 -8.57 -13.84
CA ILE A 138 0.91 -7.74 -12.70
C ILE A 138 -0.59 -7.45 -12.77
N SER A 139 -1.25 -7.54 -11.62
CA SER A 139 -2.71 -7.42 -11.48
C SER A 139 -3.08 -6.73 -10.16
N MET A 140 -4.37 -6.64 -9.83
CA MET A 140 -4.84 -5.93 -8.64
C MET A 140 -4.17 -6.41 -7.36
N ILE A 141 -4.06 -7.72 -7.14
CA ILE A 141 -3.48 -8.28 -5.92
C ILE A 141 -2.04 -7.82 -5.68
N ASP A 142 -1.25 -7.68 -6.75
CA ASP A 142 0.13 -7.22 -6.66
C ASP A 142 0.21 -5.77 -6.17
N TYR A 143 -0.66 -4.90 -6.71
CA TYR A 143 -0.76 -3.51 -6.28
C TYR A 143 -1.29 -3.35 -4.85
N LEU A 144 -2.21 -4.22 -4.40
CA LEU A 144 -2.71 -4.21 -3.03
C LEU A 144 -1.64 -4.61 -2.00
N PHE A 145 -0.70 -5.48 -2.38
CA PHE A 145 0.41 -5.88 -1.52
C PHE A 145 1.53 -4.85 -1.49
N TRP A 146 1.83 -4.25 -2.66
CA TRP A 146 3.03 -3.45 -2.91
C TRP A 146 3.38 -2.43 -1.83
N PRO A 147 2.43 -1.60 -1.31
CA PRO A 147 2.78 -0.52 -0.40
C PRO A 147 3.53 -0.98 0.85
N TRP A 148 3.29 -2.20 1.35
CA TRP A 148 4.00 -2.70 2.53
C TRP A 148 5.39 -3.26 2.21
N PHE A 149 5.57 -3.79 1.00
CA PHE A 149 6.86 -4.26 0.52
C PHE A 149 7.81 -3.13 0.14
N GLU A 150 7.30 -2.04 -0.44
CA GLU A 150 8.07 -0.81 -0.69
C GLU A 150 8.72 -0.28 0.60
N ARG A 151 7.98 -0.36 1.71
CA ARG A 151 8.36 0.23 3.00
C ARG A 151 9.38 -0.58 3.79
N LEU A 152 9.64 -1.84 3.42
CA LEU A 152 10.51 -2.75 4.20
C LEU A 152 11.92 -2.18 4.44
N ASP A 153 12.52 -1.54 3.43
CA ASP A 153 13.85 -0.93 3.56
C ASP A 153 13.84 0.21 4.59
N VAL A 154 12.92 1.17 4.43
CA VAL A 154 12.80 2.31 5.35
C VAL A 154 12.40 1.88 6.77
N TYR A 155 11.68 0.76 6.91
CA TYR A 155 11.31 0.20 8.20
C TYR A 155 12.43 -0.60 8.87
N GLY A 156 13.53 -0.90 8.17
CA GLY A 156 14.61 -1.76 8.68
C GLY A 156 14.22 -3.24 8.76
N LEU A 157 13.36 -3.68 7.84
CA LEU A 157 12.78 -5.03 7.76
C LEU A 157 13.16 -5.78 6.48
N SER A 158 14.13 -5.29 5.70
CA SER A 158 14.59 -5.99 4.49
C SER A 158 15.17 -7.38 4.77
N ASP A 159 15.65 -7.62 5.98
CA ASP A 159 16.10 -8.95 6.43
C ASP A 159 14.95 -9.94 6.60
N CYS A 160 13.70 -9.49 6.71
CA CYS A 160 12.54 -10.38 6.84
C CYS A 160 12.19 -11.10 5.54
N VAL A 161 12.75 -10.72 4.39
CA VAL A 161 12.54 -11.41 3.11
C VAL A 161 13.78 -12.17 2.63
N SER A 162 14.82 -12.32 3.47
CA SER A 162 16.07 -12.97 3.04
C SER A 162 15.90 -14.46 2.72
N HIS A 163 14.91 -15.11 3.34
CA HIS A 163 14.59 -16.54 3.18
C HIS A 163 13.52 -16.83 2.12
N THR A 164 13.06 -15.82 1.37
CA THR A 164 11.97 -15.91 0.38
C THR A 164 12.45 -15.46 -1.01
N PRO A 165 13.18 -16.31 -1.75
CA PRO A 165 13.78 -15.94 -3.04
C PRO A 165 12.76 -15.50 -4.10
N MET A 166 11.61 -16.18 -4.23
CA MET A 166 10.59 -15.82 -5.21
C MET A 166 9.91 -14.50 -4.84
N LEU A 167 9.67 -14.26 -3.56
CA LEU A 167 9.14 -12.98 -3.08
C LEU A 167 10.13 -11.85 -3.31
N ARG A 168 11.43 -12.06 -3.13
CA ARG A 168 12.46 -11.07 -3.49
C ARG A 168 12.50 -10.80 -4.99
N LEU A 169 12.34 -11.83 -5.81
CA LEU A 169 12.20 -11.67 -7.26
C LEU A 169 10.97 -10.82 -7.57
N TRP A 170 9.81 -11.15 -7.00
CA TRP A 170 8.58 -10.35 -7.13
C TRP A 170 8.80 -8.89 -6.73
N ILE A 171 9.44 -8.60 -5.58
CA ILE A 171 9.78 -7.22 -5.16
C ILE A 171 10.62 -6.51 -6.22
N SER A 172 11.64 -7.18 -6.76
CA SER A 172 12.52 -6.60 -7.78
C SER A 172 11.80 -6.35 -9.12
N THR A 173 10.84 -7.21 -9.47
CA THR A 173 10.02 -7.07 -10.68
C THR A 173 8.97 -5.96 -10.51
N MET A 174 8.33 -5.86 -9.35
CA MET A 174 7.39 -4.78 -9.03
C MET A 174 8.06 -3.40 -9.15
N LYS A 175 9.31 -3.26 -8.70
CA LYS A 175 10.08 -2.02 -8.85
C LYS A 175 10.38 -1.63 -10.30
N GLN A 176 10.14 -2.51 -11.28
CA GLN A 176 10.30 -2.21 -12.70
C GLN A 176 8.98 -1.85 -13.38
N ASP A 177 7.83 -2.07 -12.71
CA ASP A 177 6.54 -1.69 -13.24
C ASP A 177 6.43 -0.16 -13.34
N PRO A 178 6.00 0.41 -14.50
CA PRO A 178 5.93 1.86 -14.67
C PRO A 178 5.05 2.58 -13.67
N THR A 179 3.95 1.96 -13.24
CA THR A 179 3.00 2.52 -12.27
C THR A 179 3.63 2.59 -10.89
N VAL A 180 4.27 1.49 -10.47
CA VAL A 180 5.03 1.43 -9.23
C VAL A 180 6.13 2.48 -9.24
N CYS A 181 6.97 2.49 -10.29
CA CYS A 181 8.07 3.45 -10.44
C CYS A 181 7.62 4.90 -10.28
N ALA A 182 6.50 5.27 -10.91
CA ALA A 182 5.99 6.63 -10.89
C ALA A 182 5.51 7.11 -9.51
N LEU A 183 5.20 6.17 -8.61
CA LEU A 183 4.63 6.43 -7.29
C LEU A 183 5.58 6.07 -6.14
N LEU A 184 6.81 5.60 -6.44
CA LEU A 184 7.82 5.31 -5.42
C LEU A 184 8.11 6.56 -4.59
N THR A 185 8.04 6.40 -3.27
CA THR A 185 8.38 7.49 -2.36
C THR A 185 9.89 7.61 -2.22
N ASP A 186 10.44 8.83 -2.32
CA ASP A 186 11.85 9.05 -2.04
C ASP A 186 12.21 8.58 -0.62
N LYS A 187 13.28 7.81 -0.52
CA LYS A 187 13.72 7.18 0.74
C LYS A 187 13.98 8.21 1.83
N ASN A 188 14.58 9.35 1.50
CA ASN A 188 14.92 10.38 2.48
C ASN A 188 13.68 11.14 2.92
N ILE A 189 12.75 11.42 2.00
CA ILE A 189 11.44 12.00 2.34
C ILE A 189 10.72 11.10 3.34
N PHE A 190 10.65 9.79 3.09
CA PHE A 190 9.93 8.89 3.97
C PHE A 190 10.62 8.70 5.33
N LEU A 191 11.96 8.64 5.36
CA LEU A 191 12.73 8.64 6.61
C LEU A 191 12.50 9.92 7.42
N GLY A 192 12.46 11.09 6.79
CA GLY A 192 12.18 12.37 7.45
C GLY A 192 10.76 12.43 8.01
N PHE A 193 9.77 11.93 7.26
CA PHE A 193 8.40 11.74 7.77
C PHE A 193 8.40 10.89 9.04
N LEU A 194 9.03 9.72 9.02
CA LEU A 194 9.06 8.82 10.19
C LEU A 194 9.77 9.47 11.38
N HIS A 195 10.88 10.17 11.14
CA HIS A 195 11.59 10.89 12.20
C HIS A 195 10.66 11.87 12.95
N LEU A 196 9.94 12.71 12.21
CA LEU A 196 8.99 13.67 12.78
C LEU A 196 7.78 12.96 13.41
N TYR A 197 7.27 11.91 12.76
CA TYR A 197 6.12 11.14 13.23
C TYR A 197 6.38 10.51 14.61
N PHE A 198 7.55 9.89 14.81
CA PHE A 198 7.92 9.29 16.09
C PHE A 198 8.28 10.31 17.18
N GLN A 199 8.54 11.56 16.81
CA GLN A 199 8.64 12.69 17.75
C GLN A 199 7.27 13.30 18.08
N ASN A 200 6.18 12.77 17.52
CA ASN A 200 4.84 13.35 17.61
C ASN A 200 4.82 14.81 17.12
N ASN A 201 5.68 15.16 16.17
CA ASN A 201 5.77 16.50 15.60
C ASN A 201 4.64 16.70 14.57
N PRO A 202 3.81 17.75 14.69
CA PRO A 202 2.69 17.98 13.76
C PRO A 202 3.13 18.17 12.31
N CYS A 203 4.35 18.67 12.07
CA CYS A 203 4.91 18.86 10.73
C CYS A 203 5.14 17.54 9.98
N ALA A 204 5.11 16.38 10.66
CA ALA A 204 5.22 15.08 9.99
C ALA A 204 4.17 14.93 8.89
N PHE A 205 2.93 15.38 9.13
CA PHE A 205 1.82 15.15 8.23
C PHE A 205 1.85 16.03 6.96
N ASP A 206 2.75 17.01 6.92
CA ASP A 206 3.00 17.88 5.76
C ASP A 206 4.41 17.68 5.18
N PHE A 207 5.23 16.79 5.77
CA PHE A 207 6.63 16.62 5.38
C PHE A 207 6.78 16.04 3.96
N GLY A 208 7.52 16.75 3.12
CA GLY A 208 7.75 16.35 1.72
C GLY A 208 6.60 16.70 0.78
N LEU A 209 5.50 17.26 1.28
CA LEU A 209 4.53 17.91 0.41
C LEU A 209 5.19 19.18 -0.14
N CYS A 210 5.28 19.30 -1.47
CA CYS A 210 5.48 20.62 -2.06
C CYS A 210 4.31 21.49 -1.57
N ALA A 211 4.60 22.65 -0.98
CA ALA A 211 3.57 23.55 -0.49
C ALA A 211 2.47 23.68 -1.56
N PRO A 212 1.17 23.57 -1.21
CA PRO A 212 0.13 23.81 -2.19
C PRO A 212 0.35 25.23 -2.72
N ALA A 213 0.38 25.39 -4.04
CA ALA A 213 0.11 26.69 -4.62
C ALA A 213 -1.28 27.08 -4.12
N ILE A 214 -1.31 28.01 -3.16
CA ILE A 214 -2.52 28.66 -2.70
C ILE A 214 -3.18 29.23 -3.97
N ARG A 215 -4.30 28.64 -4.38
CA ARG A 215 -5.22 29.23 -5.35
C ARG A 215 -6.48 29.65 -4.61
#